data_AF-A0A930GW96-F1
#
_entry.id   AF-A0A930GW96-F1
#
_cell.length_a   1.000
_cell.length_b   1.000
_cell.length_c   1.000
_cell.angle_alpha   90.00
_cell.angle_beta   90.00
_cell.angle_gamma   90.00
#
_symmetry.space_group_name_H-M   'P 1'
#
loop_
_entity.id
_entity.type
_entity.pdbx_description
1 polymer ?
#
loop_
_entity_poly.entity_id
_entity_poly.type
_entity_poly.pdbx_seq_one_letter_code
_entity_poly.pdbx_strand_id
1 'polypeptide(L)'
;AMQGIDLEDSEKKMKQVKSMIQSMTFKERANPKLMNPSRKKRIAQGAGVDIAEVNKLVKQFEEMQKMMKQFGGSMKGKHGGFPGMGMGKNPFGRGGGFPF
;
A
#
# COMPACT_ATOMS: atom_id res chain seq x y z
N ALA A 1 13.51 17.57 -26.59
CA ALA A 1 14.05 16.29 -27.08
C ALA A 1 13.26 15.17 -26.40
N MET A 2 12.53 14.37 -27.17
CA MET A 2 11.94 13.13 -26.65
C MET A 2 13.09 12.25 -26.15
N GLN A 3 13.09 11.91 -24.86
CA GLN A 3 14.06 10.97 -24.30
C GLN A 3 13.92 9.67 -25.08
N GLY A 4 14.97 9.32 -25.84
CA GLY A 4 15.07 8.01 -26.45
C GLY A 4 15.01 6.99 -25.32
N ILE A 5 13.90 6.24 -25.28
CA ILE A 5 13.79 5.10 -24.39
C ILE A 5 14.87 4.14 -24.90
N ASP A 6 16.00 4.09 -24.20
CA ASP A 6 17.03 3.09 -24.45
C ASP A 6 16.42 1.74 -24.05
N LEU A 7 15.78 1.10 -25.03
CA LEU A 7 15.02 -0.13 -24.85
C LEU A 7 15.92 -1.22 -24.28
N GLU A 8 17.20 -1.24 -24.66
CA GLU A 8 18.14 -2.26 -24.22
C GLU A 8 18.46 -2.13 -22.72
N ASP A 9 18.65 -0.90 -22.25
CA ASP A 9 18.84 -0.62 -20.82
C ASP A 9 17.56 -0.86 -20.00
N SER A 10 16.40 -0.55 -20.57
CA SER A 10 15.10 -0.84 -19.97
C SER A 10 14.87 -2.34 -19.81
N GLU A 11 15.17 -3.13 -20.85
CA GLU A 11 15.04 -4.59 -20.83
C GLU A 11 15.92 -5.24 -19.77
N LYS A 12 17.18 -4.80 -19.64
CA LYS A 12 18.11 -5.29 -18.60
C LYS A 12 17.58 -5.02 -17.20
N LYS A 13 17.10 -3.80 -16.94
CA LYS A 13 16.50 -3.43 -15.64
C LYS A 13 15.23 -4.24 -15.35
N MET A 14 14.36 -4.42 -16.35
CA MET A 14 13.15 -5.22 -16.19
C MET A 14 13.47 -6.69 -15.89
N LYS A 15 14.49 -7.26 -16.54
CA LYS A 15 14.96 -8.62 -16.25
C LYS A 15 15.49 -8.77 -14.83
N GLN A 16 16.26 -7.79 -14.35
CA GLN A 16 16.77 -7.77 -12.97
C GLN A 16 15.62 -7.69 -11.95
N VAL A 17 14.66 -6.79 -12.15
CA VAL A 17 13.48 -6.69 -11.29
C VAL A 17 12.69 -7.99 -11.29
N LYS A 18 12.46 -8.61 -12.45
CA LYS A 18 11.78 -9.90 -12.55
C LYS A 18 12.50 -10.99 -11.75
N SER A 19 13.83 -11.08 -11.87
CA SER A 19 14.67 -12.02 -11.13
C SER A 19 14.57 -11.81 -9.61
N MET A 20 14.60 -10.55 -9.16
CA MET A 20 14.41 -10.19 -7.74
C MET A 20 13.05 -10.61 -7.21
N ILE A 21 11.97 -10.31 -7.93
CA ILE A 21 10.61 -10.68 -7.53
C ILE A 21 10.41 -12.20 -7.52
N GLN A 22 11.01 -12.93 -8.47
CA GLN A 22 10.99 -14.39 -8.49
C GLN A 22 11.73 -15.02 -7.31
N SER A 23 12.74 -14.34 -6.78
CA SER A 23 13.51 -14.78 -5.59
C SER A 23 12.81 -14.47 -4.25
N MET A 24 11.65 -13.80 -4.27
CA MET A 24 10.84 -13.52 -3.09
C MET A 24 9.81 -14.62 -2.83
N THR A 25 9.50 -14.84 -1.55
CA THR A 25 8.36 -15.67 -1.14
C THR A 25 7.05 -14.91 -1.35
N PHE A 26 5.93 -15.63 -1.38
CA PHE A 26 4.60 -15.02 -1.47
C PHE A 26 4.33 -14.00 -0.35
N LYS A 27 4.72 -14.33 0.88
CA LYS A 27 4.55 -13.45 2.05
C LYS A 27 5.34 -12.14 1.91
N GLU A 28 6.56 -12.21 1.39
CA GLU A 28 7.41 -11.02 1.17
C GLU A 28 6.88 -10.14 0.04
N ARG A 29 6.34 -10.73 -1.03
CA ARG A 29 5.71 -9.99 -2.14
C ARG A 29 4.43 -9.27 -1.70
N ALA A 30 3.61 -9.94 -0.89
CA ALA A 30 2.38 -9.36 -0.36
C ALA A 30 2.64 -8.27 0.69
N ASN A 31 3.74 -8.38 1.45
CA ASN A 31 4.08 -7.45 2.50
C ASN A 31 5.58 -7.11 2.52
N PRO A 32 5.98 -6.00 1.87
CA PRO A 32 7.37 -5.53 1.86
C PRO A 32 7.91 -5.19 3.25
N LYS A 33 7.06 -4.91 4.25
CA LYS A 33 7.51 -4.61 5.62
C LYS A 33 8.18 -5.81 6.30
N LEU A 34 7.98 -7.03 5.78
CA LEU A 34 8.66 -8.23 6.27
C LEU A 34 10.13 -8.29 5.82
N MET A 35 10.60 -7.34 5.00
CA MET A 35 11.89 -7.36 4.36
C MET A 35 13.03 -6.96 5.31
N ASN A 36 13.55 -7.93 6.05
CA ASN A 36 14.71 -7.78 6.93
C ASN A 36 16.05 -7.98 6.17
N PRO A 37 17.21 -7.64 6.75
CA PRO A 37 18.51 -7.78 6.09
C PRO A 37 18.83 -9.20 5.59
N SER A 38 18.44 -10.23 6.36
CA SER A 38 18.66 -11.64 5.99
C SER A 38 17.88 -12.03 4.73
N ARG A 39 16.61 -11.61 4.63
CA ARG A 39 15.76 -11.85 3.46
C ARG A 39 16.27 -11.10 2.23
N LYS A 40 16.70 -9.85 2.39
CA LYS A 40 17.32 -9.06 1.32
C LYS A 40 18.57 -9.73 0.78
N LYS A 41 19.43 -10.26 1.66
CA LYS A 41 20.63 -11.03 1.27
C LYS A 41 20.27 -12.28 0.47
N ARG A 42 19.27 -13.06 0.90
CA ARG A 42 18.80 -14.24 0.17
C ARG A 42 18.25 -13.87 -1.21
N ILE A 43 17.46 -12.80 -1.31
CA ILE A 43 16.90 -12.34 -2.59
C ILE A 43 18.02 -11.86 -3.53
N ALA A 44 18.98 -11.10 -3.02
CA ALA A 44 20.13 -10.64 -3.77
C ALA A 44 20.94 -11.82 -4.35
N GLN A 45 21.22 -12.83 -3.51
CA GLN A 45 21.90 -14.06 -3.94
C GLN A 45 21.09 -14.87 -4.96
N GLY A 46 19.78 -15.03 -4.75
CA GLY A 46 18.91 -15.76 -5.68
C GLY A 46 18.72 -15.07 -7.02
N ALA A 47 18.77 -13.73 -7.03
CA ALA A 47 18.59 -12.93 -8.23
C ALA A 47 19.90 -12.59 -8.96
N GLY A 48 21.06 -12.85 -8.34
CA GLY A 48 22.38 -12.51 -8.88
C GLY A 48 22.66 -11.00 -8.89
N VAL A 49 22.13 -10.26 -7.93
CA VAL A 49 22.28 -8.79 -7.83
C VAL A 49 22.85 -8.39 -6.48
N ASP A 50 23.28 -7.14 -6.36
CA ASP A 50 23.72 -6.59 -5.08
C ASP A 50 22.54 -6.31 -4.13
N ILE A 51 22.79 -6.40 -2.82
CA ILE A 51 21.83 -6.03 -1.78
C ILE A 51 21.38 -4.58 -1.90
N ALA A 52 22.21 -3.69 -2.44
CA ALA A 52 21.86 -2.31 -2.72
C ALA A 52 20.70 -2.20 -3.73
N GLU A 53 20.68 -3.03 -4.77
CA GLU A 53 19.60 -3.06 -5.76
C GLU A 53 18.27 -3.52 -5.14
N VAL A 54 18.33 -4.56 -4.29
CA VAL A 54 17.15 -5.01 -3.53
C VAL A 54 16.63 -3.90 -2.60
N ASN A 55 17.53 -3.15 -1.95
CA ASN A 55 17.15 -2.02 -1.10
C ASN A 55 16.46 -0.90 -1.88
N LYS A 56 16.95 -0.56 -3.08
CA LYS A 56 16.32 0.44 -3.95
C LYS A 56 14.91 0.02 -4.34
N LEU A 57 14.74 -1.23 -4.78
CA LEU A 57 13.44 -1.78 -5.17
C LEU A 57 12.42 -1.71 -4.03
N VAL A 58 12.82 -2.10 -2.82
CA VAL A 58 11.94 -2.05 -1.63
C VAL A 58 11.53 -0.62 -1.31
N LYS A 59 12.46 0.34 -1.34
CA LYS A 59 12.16 1.76 -1.10
C LYS A 59 11.19 2.32 -2.15
N GLN A 60 11.45 2.07 -3.43
CA GLN A 60 10.58 2.51 -4.52
C GLN A 60 9.16 1.96 -4.36
N PHE A 61 9.03 0.70 -3.94
CA PHE A 61 7.72 0.12 -3.66
C PHE A 61 7.03 0.77 -2.46
N GLU A 62 7.74 1.02 -1.36
CA GLU A 62 7.18 1.68 -0.18
C GLU A 62 6.71 3.10 -0.48
N GLU A 63 7.45 3.85 -1.28
CA GLU A 63 7.08 5.18 -1.77
C GLU A 63 5.82 5.11 -2.66
N MET A 64 5.77 4.18 -3.61
CA MET A 64 4.59 3.96 -4.45
C MET A 64 3.37 3.56 -3.60
N GLN A 65 3.56 2.69 -2.61
CA GLN A 65 2.49 2.28 -1.70
C GLN A 65 1.97 3.47 -0.86
N LYS A 66 2.87 4.37 -0.43
CA LYS A 66 2.51 5.60 0.29
C LYS A 66 1.70 6.53 -0.60
N MET A 67 2.14 6.75 -1.83
CA MET A 67 1.41 7.56 -2.82
C MET A 67 0.03 6.97 -3.13
N MET A 68 -0.05 5.66 -3.38
CA MET A 68 -1.33 4.97 -3.62
C MET A 68 -2.29 5.09 -2.43
N LYS A 69 -1.79 5.04 -1.19
CA LYS A 69 -2.62 5.25 0.01
C LYS A 69 -3.12 6.69 0.13
N GLN A 70 -2.29 7.67 -0.21
CA GLN A 70 -2.69 9.09 -0.18
C GLN A 70 -3.77 9.38 -1.25
N PHE A 71 -3.63 8.81 -2.45
CA PHE A 71 -4.62 8.93 -3.51
C PHE A 71 -5.90 8.12 -3.23
N GLY A 72 -5.79 6.87 -2.76
CA GLY A 72 -6.93 6.02 -2.41
C GLY A 72 -7.67 6.45 -1.15
N GLY A 73 -6.99 7.12 -0.22
CA GLY A 73 -7.59 7.71 0.98
C GLY A 73 -8.51 8.89 0.69
N SER A 74 -8.30 9.58 -0.44
CA SER A 74 -9.11 10.73 -0.85
C SER A 74 -10.47 10.33 -1.44
N MET A 75 -10.62 9.09 -1.91
CA MET A 75 -11.88 8.58 -2.48
C MET A 75 -12.77 7.87 -1.44
N LYS A 76 -12.21 7.38 -0.33
CA LYS A 76 -12.96 6.73 0.76
C LYS A 76 -13.45 7.71 1.85
N GLY A 77 -13.06 8.99 1.77
CA GLY A 77 -13.36 10.00 2.79
C GLY A 77 -14.51 10.96 2.48
N LYS A 78 -15.20 10.86 1.33
CA LYS A 78 -16.18 11.89 0.94
C LYS A 78 -17.55 11.44 0.45
N HIS A 79 -17.87 10.16 0.32
CA HIS A 79 -19.23 9.70 -0.03
C HIS A 79 -19.56 8.36 0.65
N GLY A 80 -20.04 8.40 1.89
CA GLY A 80 -20.40 7.17 2.61
C GLY A 80 -20.90 7.39 4.03
N GLY A 81 -21.86 8.31 4.22
CA GLY A 81 -22.53 8.51 5.50
C GLY A 81 -23.31 9.82 5.52
N PHE A 82 -24.62 9.73 5.29
CA PHE A 82 -25.59 10.81 5.50
C PHE A 82 -25.35 11.53 6.86
N PRO A 83 -25.09 12.84 6.91
CA PRO A 83 -25.24 13.61 8.13
C PRO A 83 -26.74 13.89 8.31
N GLY A 84 -27.48 12.98 8.94
CA GLY A 84 -28.91 13.25 9.11
C GLY A 84 -29.85 12.17 9.64
N MET A 85 -29.40 11.03 10.15
CA MET A 85 -30.31 10.02 10.71
C MET A 85 -29.94 9.65 12.15
N GLY A 86 -29.87 10.67 13.01
CA GLY A 86 -29.95 10.51 14.46
C GLY A 86 -31.40 10.26 14.86
N MET A 87 -31.82 9.00 14.77
CA MET A 87 -33.02 8.48 15.43
C MET A 87 -32.83 8.65 16.95
N GLY A 88 -33.48 9.64 17.56
CA GLY A 88 -33.32 9.86 19.00
C GLY A 88 -33.94 11.13 19.57
N LYS A 89 -35.27 11.28 19.46
CA LYS A 89 -36.11 11.91 20.50
C LYS A 89 -37.59 11.79 20.13
N ASN A 90 -38.25 10.79 20.70
CA ASN A 90 -39.70 10.80 20.86
C ASN A 90 -40.05 11.88 21.89
N PRO A 91 -40.85 12.92 21.58
CA PRO A 91 -41.30 13.90 22.56
C PRO A 91 -42.61 13.48 23.27
N PHE A 92 -43.09 12.26 23.04
CA PHE A 92 -44.33 11.72 23.62
C PHE A 92 -44.02 10.45 24.40
N GLY A 93 -43.84 10.56 25.72
CA GLY A 93 -43.59 9.37 26.54
C GLY A 93 -43.07 9.60 27.96
N ARG A 94 -43.68 10.50 28.75
CA ARG A 94 -43.73 10.30 30.22
C ARG A 94 -44.91 11.04 30.83
N GLY A 95 -46.09 10.45 30.69
CA GLY A 95 -47.18 10.71 31.63
C GLY A 95 -46.85 10.09 32.98
N GLY A 96 -47.39 10.69 34.04
CA GLY A 96 -47.59 10.02 35.34
C GLY A 96 -47.00 10.75 36.54
N GLY A 97 -47.76 11.71 37.09
CA GLY A 97 -47.47 12.35 38.38
C GLY A 97 -48.44 13.48 38.74
N PHE A 98 -49.75 13.22 38.66
CA PHE A 98 -50.81 13.99 39.36
C PHE A 98 -50.86 13.53 40.85
N PRO A 99 -51.72 14.08 41.73
CA PRO A 99 -52.31 15.43 41.88
C PRO A 99 -52.06 15.98 43.33
N PHE A 100 -52.68 17.13 43.65
CA PHE A 100 -52.72 17.89 44.92
C PHE A 100 -51.53 18.81 45.21
#